data_AF-A0A1G4QCQ8-F1
#
_entry.id   AF-A0A1G4QCQ8-F1
#
_cell.length_a   1.000
_cell.length_b   1.000
_cell.length_c   1.000
_cell.angle_alpha   90.00
_cell.angle_beta   90.00
_cell.angle_gamma   90.00
#
_symmetry.space_group_name_H-M   'P 1'
#
loop_
_entity.id
_entity.type
_entity.pdbx_description
1 polymer ?
#
loop_
_entity_poly.entity_id
_entity_poly.type
_entity_poly.pdbx_seq_one_letter_code
_entity_poly.pdbx_strand_id
1 'polypeptide(L)'
;NKKRFEDVHSSFKFAIFQLSNNKTPTSNFKAKFMIQSGDNILKEITRDLKDIKENPYKGIELNIDQIKKLSPIQESIIEFKDNKEFSLINKMFSQFSVLSEEYIDFGVGLNLTNYKALYKEYNNKNFIFLYQGANIHQFNSRFFEDKGAKESSKLLWIDKEGLEKVLTEDNEHPNERIIYRKIARNTGERTMISTLCPKNFYCIELLYINYEKTSISIYKKLFIISIFNSSVFDFLLRRFVDSNVLKSCLYQCPMPQPEEKDILANPLYLALIKNTSLLIAKNDPLNFSNLLYLKHFEFSKEKVNKILNLNVEDEFFKEKENENNFIVASLYALAKEDFVILLSDFKAVKNKKGEDYILSLIKGYENYLLNNKSF
;
A
#
# COMPACT_ATOMS: atom_id res chain seq x y z
N ASN A 1 22.59 2.71 15.57
CA ASN A 1 22.73 2.09 16.91
C ASN A 1 24.15 1.86 17.40
N LYS A 2 25.16 1.73 16.53
CA LYS A 2 26.58 1.66 16.94
C LYS A 2 27.05 2.75 17.91
N LYS A 3 26.49 3.98 17.81
CA LYS A 3 26.74 5.09 18.75
C LYS A 3 26.23 4.86 20.19
N ARG A 4 25.35 3.87 20.38
CA ARG A 4 24.70 3.55 21.67
C ARG A 4 25.20 2.22 22.24
N PHE A 5 25.38 1.24 21.35
CA PHE A 5 25.92 -0.09 21.65
C PHE A 5 27.01 -0.37 20.63
N GLU A 6 28.27 -0.27 21.06
CA GLU A 6 29.45 -0.30 20.18
C GLU A 6 29.53 -1.59 19.36
N ASP A 7 29.18 -2.72 19.99
CA ASP A 7 29.22 -4.06 19.39
C ASP A 7 27.99 -4.40 18.55
N VAL A 8 26.99 -3.51 18.47
CA VAL A 8 25.76 -3.79 17.71
C VAL A 8 25.78 -3.10 16.35
N HIS A 9 25.57 -3.90 15.30
CA HIS A 9 25.44 -3.39 13.94
C HIS A 9 24.34 -2.32 13.84
N SER A 10 24.58 -1.28 13.07
CA SER A 10 23.73 -0.08 13.06
C SER A 10 22.29 -0.34 12.59
N SER A 11 22.05 -1.45 11.86
CA SER A 11 20.76 -1.87 11.33
C SER A 11 19.83 -2.60 12.31
N PHE A 12 20.34 -3.09 13.44
CA PHE A 12 19.48 -3.75 14.43
C PHE A 12 18.48 -2.77 15.02
N LYS A 13 17.22 -3.17 15.09
CA LYS A 13 16.17 -2.44 15.82
C LYS A 13 16.12 -2.92 17.26
N PHE A 14 15.66 -2.05 18.15
CA PHE A 14 15.51 -2.35 19.58
C PHE A 14 14.11 -1.98 20.02
N ALA A 15 13.53 -2.83 20.85
CA ALA A 15 12.37 -2.53 21.66
C ALA A 15 12.82 -2.51 23.12
N ILE A 16 12.36 -1.51 23.88
CA ILE A 16 12.60 -1.43 25.32
C ILE A 16 11.28 -1.70 26.01
N PHE A 17 11.27 -2.66 26.93
CA PHE A 17 10.12 -2.96 27.78
C PHE A 17 10.43 -2.51 29.21
N GLN A 18 9.46 -1.88 29.86
CA GLN A 18 9.54 -1.63 31.30
C GLN A 18 8.67 -2.66 32.02
N LEU A 19 9.32 -3.50 32.82
CA LEU A 19 8.67 -4.56 33.60
C LEU A 19 8.86 -4.29 35.08
N SER A 20 7.83 -4.58 35.87
CA SER A 20 7.86 -4.51 37.33
C SER A 20 7.50 -5.87 37.91
N ASN A 21 8.24 -6.31 38.93
CA ASN A 21 8.00 -7.58 39.61
C ASN A 21 6.77 -7.47 40.53
N ASN A 22 5.58 -7.60 39.95
CA ASN A 22 4.31 -7.51 40.65
C ASN A 22 3.75 -8.92 40.92
N LYS A 23 3.07 -9.12 42.05
CA LYS A 23 2.42 -10.41 42.39
C LYS A 23 1.20 -10.71 41.50
N THR A 24 0.50 -9.69 41.03
CA THR A 24 -0.68 -9.82 40.19
C THR A 24 -0.31 -9.71 38.71
N PRO A 25 -0.77 -10.62 37.84
CA PRO A 25 -0.61 -10.48 36.40
C PRO A 25 -1.20 -9.15 35.89
N THR A 26 -0.51 -8.49 34.96
CA THR A 26 -0.97 -7.25 34.33
C THR A 26 -1.27 -7.48 32.85
N SER A 27 -2.32 -6.82 32.36
CA SER A 27 -2.65 -6.78 30.92
C SER A 27 -2.04 -5.57 30.20
N ASN A 28 -1.45 -4.65 30.96
CA ASN A 28 -0.81 -3.45 30.44
C ASN A 28 0.70 -3.52 30.68
N PHE A 29 1.46 -3.00 29.73
CA PHE A 29 2.91 -2.81 29.85
C PHE A 29 3.33 -1.60 29.03
N LYS A 30 4.45 -0.97 29.41
CA LYS A 30 5.02 0.10 28.60
C LYS A 30 6.14 -0.42 27.71
N ALA A 31 6.09 -0.03 26.45
CA ALA A 31 7.11 -0.35 25.47
C ALA A 31 7.50 0.87 24.65
N LYS A 32 8.78 0.93 24.25
CA LYS A 32 9.31 1.98 23.38
C LYS A 32 9.97 1.32 22.17
N PHE A 33 9.51 1.70 20.99
CA PHE A 33 10.01 1.23 19.70
C PHE A 33 10.66 2.38 18.93
N MET A 34 11.14 2.10 17.72
CA MET A 34 11.53 3.13 16.74
C MET A 34 12.46 4.23 17.29
N ILE A 35 13.42 3.82 18.11
CA ILE A 35 14.25 4.70 18.92
C ILE A 35 15.04 5.69 18.04
N GLN A 36 14.74 6.98 18.18
CA GLN A 36 15.25 8.07 17.36
C GLN A 36 16.55 8.65 17.91
N SER A 37 17.35 9.34 17.09
CA SER A 37 18.65 9.90 17.51
C SER A 37 18.58 10.83 18.73
N GLY A 38 17.47 11.54 18.92
CA GLY A 38 17.23 12.41 20.08
C GLY A 38 16.84 11.69 21.37
N ASP A 39 16.51 10.39 21.31
CA ASP A 39 16.16 9.61 22.50
C ASP A 39 17.40 9.36 23.37
N ASN A 40 17.27 9.67 24.66
CA ASN A 40 18.30 9.40 25.65
C ASN A 40 17.99 8.11 26.42
N ILE A 41 18.02 6.98 25.71
CA ILE A 41 17.75 5.66 26.28
C ILE A 41 18.55 5.42 27.55
N LEU A 42 19.85 5.77 27.56
CA LEU A 42 20.72 5.55 28.71
C LEU A 42 20.16 6.26 29.95
N LYS A 43 19.79 7.55 29.85
CA LYS A 43 19.11 8.24 30.95
C LYS A 43 17.74 7.64 31.30
N GLU A 44 17.02 7.09 30.32
CA GLU A 44 15.72 6.45 30.56
C GLU A 44 15.86 5.12 31.33
N ILE A 45 16.93 4.35 31.09
CA ILE A 45 17.17 3.04 31.74
C ILE A 45 18.03 3.11 33.01
N THR A 46 18.90 4.11 33.15
CA THR A 46 19.81 4.23 34.31
C THR A 46 19.29 5.14 35.42
N ARG A 47 18.22 5.90 35.19
CA ARG A 47 17.62 6.72 36.25
C ARG A 47 17.02 5.83 37.32
N ASP A 48 17.45 6.04 38.56
CA ASP A 48 16.83 5.42 39.71
C ASP A 48 15.37 5.91 39.79
N LEU A 49 14.41 5.00 39.66
CA LEU A 49 12.97 5.33 39.67
C LEU A 49 12.50 5.93 41.01
N LYS A 50 13.39 6.03 42.00
CA LYS A 50 13.16 6.60 43.34
C LYS A 50 13.14 8.13 43.36
N ASP A 51 13.80 8.80 42.42
CA ASP A 51 13.78 10.28 42.29
C ASP A 51 12.59 10.75 41.44
N ILE A 52 11.39 10.55 41.99
CA ILE A 52 10.09 10.78 41.31
C ILE A 52 9.76 12.28 41.28
N LYS A 53 10.37 13.04 40.36
CA LYS A 53 9.79 14.32 39.89
C LYS A 53 9.34 14.28 38.44
N GLU A 54 9.95 13.44 37.61
CA GLU A 54 9.52 13.17 36.23
C GLU A 54 9.72 11.69 35.92
N ASN A 55 8.70 11.01 35.38
CA ASN A 55 8.88 9.67 34.82
C ASN A 55 9.76 9.79 33.56
N PRO A 56 11.03 9.32 33.59
CA PRO A 56 11.94 9.52 32.47
C PRO A 56 11.56 8.65 31.27
N TYR A 57 10.92 7.50 31.51
CA TYR A 57 10.58 6.53 30.48
C TYR A 57 9.36 7.00 29.68
N LYS A 58 9.61 7.27 28.40
CA LYS A 58 8.61 7.82 27.44
C LYS A 58 8.03 6.75 26.52
N GLY A 59 7.95 5.50 26.99
CA GLY A 59 7.29 4.42 26.27
C GLY A 59 5.78 4.63 26.17
N ILE A 60 5.17 3.93 25.21
CA ILE A 60 3.73 3.88 25.00
C ILE A 60 3.17 2.78 25.89
N GLU A 61 2.07 3.05 26.57
CA GLU A 61 1.35 2.06 27.35
C GLU A 61 0.48 1.23 26.40
N LEU A 62 0.74 -0.07 26.34
CA LEU A 62 0.05 -1.03 25.51
C LEU A 62 -0.76 -1.99 26.37
N ASN A 63 -1.94 -2.35 25.91
CA ASN A 63 -2.79 -3.36 26.50
C ASN A 63 -2.89 -4.59 25.58
N ILE A 64 -2.91 -5.80 26.15
CA ILE A 64 -2.98 -7.07 25.41
C ILE A 64 -4.22 -7.14 24.49
N ASP A 65 -5.40 -6.70 24.96
CA ASP A 65 -6.63 -6.72 24.16
C ASP A 65 -6.56 -5.72 23.01
N GLN A 66 -5.88 -4.58 23.20
CA GLN A 66 -5.60 -3.63 22.12
C GLN A 66 -4.66 -4.23 21.07
N ILE A 67 -3.61 -4.95 21.48
CA ILE A 67 -2.68 -5.62 20.55
C ILE A 67 -3.44 -6.63 19.68
N LYS A 68 -4.31 -7.44 20.28
CA LYS A 68 -5.15 -8.40 19.54
C LYS A 68 -6.10 -7.72 18.56
N LYS A 69 -6.63 -6.55 18.89
CA LYS A 69 -7.47 -5.76 17.97
C LYS A 69 -6.67 -5.18 16.80
N LEU A 70 -5.42 -4.76 17.04
CA LEU A 70 -4.57 -4.13 16.03
C LEU A 70 -3.85 -5.16 15.15
N SER A 71 -3.66 -6.39 15.61
CA SER A 71 -3.05 -7.49 14.85
C SER A 71 -3.90 -8.75 15.00
N PRO A 72 -5.14 -8.78 14.46
CA PRO A 72 -6.09 -9.87 14.73
C PRO A 72 -5.70 -11.22 14.11
N ILE A 73 -4.77 -11.22 13.14
CA ILE A 73 -4.31 -12.44 12.47
C ILE A 73 -2.98 -12.92 13.06
N GLN A 74 -2.02 -12.02 13.28
CA GLN A 74 -0.68 -12.38 13.73
C GLN A 74 -0.50 -12.30 15.26
N GLU A 75 -1.43 -11.66 15.98
CA GLU A 75 -1.34 -11.31 17.41
C GLU A 75 0.02 -10.68 17.78
N SER A 76 0.58 -9.91 16.85
CA SER A 76 1.91 -9.31 16.97
C SER A 76 1.87 -7.88 17.52
N ILE A 77 2.91 -7.49 18.25
CA ILE A 77 3.05 -6.11 18.73
C ILE A 77 3.49 -5.22 17.56
N ILE A 78 2.61 -4.31 17.15
CA ILE A 78 2.95 -3.27 16.17
C ILE A 78 3.94 -2.28 16.80
N GLU A 79 4.97 -1.92 16.05
CA GLU A 79 5.93 -0.88 16.44
C GLU A 79 5.32 0.51 16.24
N PHE A 80 5.29 1.31 17.30
CA PHE A 80 4.83 2.69 17.29
C PHE A 80 5.96 3.65 17.65
N LYS A 81 6.04 4.77 16.94
CA LYS A 81 6.97 5.88 17.15
C LYS A 81 6.64 6.68 18.41
N ASP A 82 5.37 7.02 18.60
CA ASP A 82 4.89 7.82 19.72
C ASP A 82 3.38 7.62 19.98
N ASN A 83 2.86 8.24 21.04
CA ASN A 83 1.45 8.17 21.41
C ASN A 83 0.51 8.77 20.34
N LYS A 84 0.98 9.70 19.51
CA LYS A 84 0.16 10.29 18.44
C LYS A 84 -0.05 9.28 17.32
N GLU A 85 1.01 8.61 16.89
CA GLU A 85 0.92 7.52 15.92
C GLU A 85 0.06 6.37 16.45
N PHE A 86 0.25 5.98 17.73
CA PHE A 86 -0.57 4.96 18.37
C PHE A 86 -2.06 5.33 18.35
N SER A 87 -2.41 6.56 18.69
CA SER A 87 -3.80 7.05 18.68
C SER A 87 -4.39 7.04 17.26
N LEU A 88 -3.61 7.48 16.27
CA LEU A 88 -4.00 7.47 14.87
C LEU A 88 -4.29 6.05 14.37
N ILE A 89 -3.39 5.09 14.63
CA ILE A 89 -3.56 3.71 14.18
C ILE A 89 -4.81 3.10 14.84
N ASN A 90 -5.03 3.30 16.14
CA ASN A 90 -6.26 2.83 16.80
C ASN A 90 -7.52 3.39 16.13
N LYS A 91 -7.54 4.70 15.83
CA LYS A 91 -8.65 5.35 15.11
C LYS A 91 -8.89 4.73 13.73
N MET A 92 -7.84 4.45 12.97
CA MET A 92 -7.96 3.86 11.64
C MET A 92 -8.46 2.41 11.70
N PHE A 93 -7.99 1.62 12.68
CA PHE A 93 -8.45 0.25 12.91
C PHE A 93 -9.90 0.17 13.41
N SER A 94 -10.40 1.19 14.11
CA SER A 94 -11.80 1.21 14.54
C SER A 94 -12.78 1.56 13.43
N GLN A 95 -12.31 2.09 12.30
CA GLN A 95 -13.20 2.62 11.26
C GLN A 95 -13.81 1.53 10.37
N PHE A 96 -13.03 0.50 10.03
CA PHE A 96 -13.44 -0.56 9.11
C PHE A 96 -13.02 -1.92 9.64
N SER A 97 -13.71 -2.97 9.18
CA SER A 97 -13.23 -4.34 9.36
C SER A 97 -11.96 -4.57 8.55
N VAL A 98 -11.13 -5.51 9.03
CA VAL A 98 -10.01 -6.04 8.25
C VAL A 98 -10.50 -6.61 6.91
N LEU A 99 -9.65 -6.51 5.89
CA LEU A 99 -9.94 -7.05 4.57
C LEU A 99 -10.28 -8.54 4.68
N SER A 100 -11.42 -8.94 4.11
CA SER A 100 -11.85 -10.35 4.07
C SER A 100 -11.34 -11.03 2.80
N GLU A 101 -10.88 -12.28 2.94
CA GLU A 101 -10.57 -13.14 1.79
C GLU A 101 -11.82 -13.40 0.93
N GLU A 102 -13.02 -13.37 1.52
CA GLU A 102 -14.28 -13.50 0.78
C GLU A 102 -14.57 -12.28 -0.11
N TYR A 103 -14.08 -11.10 0.29
CA TYR A 103 -14.25 -9.88 -0.49
C TYR A 103 -13.29 -9.83 -1.69
N ILE A 104 -12.03 -10.21 -1.45
CA ILE A 104 -11.02 -10.43 -2.49
C ILE A 104 -9.92 -11.37 -2.01
N ASP A 105 -9.69 -12.43 -2.78
CA ASP A 105 -8.58 -13.35 -2.57
C ASP A 105 -7.45 -13.12 -3.58
N PHE A 106 -6.22 -13.49 -3.21
CA PHE A 106 -5.05 -13.42 -4.06
C PHE A 106 -4.28 -14.74 -4.13
N GLY A 107 -3.89 -15.13 -5.33
CA GLY A 107 -2.94 -16.20 -5.63
C GLY A 107 -1.58 -15.65 -6.07
N VAL A 108 -0.57 -16.51 -6.11
CA VAL A 108 0.74 -16.16 -6.68
C VAL A 108 0.79 -16.56 -8.17
N GLY A 109 1.60 -15.84 -8.95
CA GLY A 109 1.88 -16.22 -10.33
C GLY A 109 2.65 -17.55 -10.47
N LEU A 110 3.07 -17.85 -11.70
CA LEU A 110 3.80 -19.06 -12.07
C LEU A 110 5.06 -19.25 -11.23
N ASN A 111 5.23 -20.43 -10.64
CA ASN A 111 6.46 -20.82 -9.97
C ASN A 111 7.44 -21.39 -10.99
N LEU A 112 8.42 -20.57 -11.37
CA LEU A 112 9.42 -20.90 -12.39
C LEU A 112 10.76 -21.34 -11.81
N THR A 113 10.84 -21.65 -10.51
CA THR A 113 12.10 -21.96 -9.82
C THR A 113 12.87 -23.10 -10.51
N ASN A 114 12.16 -24.13 -10.95
CA ASN A 114 12.71 -25.31 -11.63
C ASN A 114 12.78 -25.16 -13.16
N TYR A 115 12.29 -24.04 -13.71
CA TYR A 115 12.08 -23.83 -15.15
C TYR A 115 12.91 -22.67 -15.71
N LYS A 116 14.02 -22.31 -15.05
CA LYS A 116 14.90 -21.19 -15.45
C LYS A 116 15.40 -21.27 -16.89
N ALA A 117 15.54 -22.47 -17.45
CA ALA A 117 15.97 -22.66 -18.83
C ALA A 117 14.90 -22.25 -19.87
N LEU A 118 13.61 -22.26 -19.47
CA LEU A 118 12.48 -22.04 -20.37
C LEU A 118 12.22 -20.57 -20.69
N TYR A 119 12.63 -19.63 -19.83
CA TYR A 119 12.43 -18.20 -20.08
C TYR A 119 13.74 -17.46 -20.35
N LYS A 120 13.65 -16.35 -21.08
CA LYS A 120 14.77 -15.55 -21.59
C LYS A 120 14.60 -14.07 -21.21
N GLU A 121 15.71 -13.35 -21.17
CA GLU A 121 15.76 -11.90 -20.91
C GLU A 121 15.78 -11.07 -22.21
N TYR A 122 15.48 -11.69 -23.35
CA TYR A 122 15.37 -11.04 -24.65
C TYR A 122 14.05 -11.41 -25.32
N ASN A 123 13.51 -10.47 -26.09
CA ASN A 123 12.29 -10.66 -26.84
C ASN A 123 12.56 -11.35 -28.19
N ASN A 124 11.67 -12.25 -28.59
CA ASN A 124 11.54 -12.78 -29.95
C ASN A 124 10.06 -12.71 -30.33
N LYS A 125 9.73 -12.52 -31.61
CA LYS A 125 8.34 -12.33 -32.11
C LYS A 125 7.34 -13.40 -31.65
N ASN A 126 7.83 -14.59 -31.30
CA ASN A 126 7.01 -15.73 -30.87
C ASN A 126 7.00 -15.94 -29.34
N PHE A 127 7.62 -15.05 -28.56
CA PHE A 127 7.67 -15.18 -27.11
C PHE A 127 6.58 -14.37 -26.43
N ILE A 128 6.12 -14.92 -25.31
CA ILE A 128 5.08 -14.38 -24.46
C ILE A 128 5.75 -13.68 -23.27
N PHE A 129 5.30 -12.48 -22.97
CA PHE A 129 5.83 -11.69 -21.86
C PHE A 129 5.38 -12.25 -20.51
N LEU A 130 6.31 -12.37 -19.57
CA LEU A 130 6.09 -12.79 -18.19
C LEU A 130 6.23 -11.59 -17.25
N TYR A 131 5.11 -11.10 -16.73
CA TYR A 131 5.08 -10.01 -15.78
C TYR A 131 5.79 -10.37 -14.47
N GLN A 132 6.59 -9.42 -13.98
CA GLN A 132 7.21 -9.45 -12.66
C GLN A 132 6.87 -8.17 -11.87
N GLY A 133 7.15 -8.20 -10.57
CA GLY A 133 6.94 -7.03 -9.71
C GLY A 133 7.65 -5.75 -10.21
N ALA A 134 8.83 -5.88 -10.81
CA ALA A 134 9.57 -4.74 -11.34
C ALA A 134 8.90 -4.08 -12.57
N ASN A 135 8.00 -4.80 -13.26
CA ASN A 135 7.36 -4.32 -14.49
C ASN A 135 6.13 -3.46 -14.23
N ILE A 136 5.68 -3.37 -12.97
CA ILE A 136 4.50 -2.60 -12.59
C ILE A 136 4.82 -1.51 -11.58
N HIS A 137 4.00 -0.46 -11.62
CA HIS A 137 3.93 0.59 -10.63
C HIS A 137 2.46 0.90 -10.33
N GLN A 138 2.22 1.85 -9.43
CA GLN A 138 0.85 2.25 -9.08
C GLN A 138 0.08 2.68 -10.31
N PHE A 139 -1.08 2.06 -10.52
CA PHE A 139 -1.94 2.32 -11.68
C PHE A 139 -1.26 2.08 -13.04
N ASN A 140 -0.11 1.40 -13.09
CA ASN A 140 0.67 1.22 -14.30
C ASN A 140 1.14 -0.24 -14.45
N SER A 141 0.49 -0.99 -15.33
CA SER A 141 0.88 -2.35 -15.76
C SER A 141 2.12 -2.37 -16.66
N ARG A 142 2.42 -1.26 -17.33
CA ARG A 142 3.50 -1.13 -18.31
C ARG A 142 4.64 -0.27 -17.81
N PHE A 143 4.88 -0.30 -16.49
CA PHE A 143 5.93 0.54 -15.91
C PHE A 143 7.31 0.23 -16.49
N PHE A 144 7.53 -0.96 -17.03
CA PHE A 144 8.76 -1.29 -17.76
C PHE A 144 9.03 -0.43 -19.02
N GLU A 145 8.05 0.32 -19.52
CA GLU A 145 8.23 1.30 -20.62
C GLU A 145 8.46 2.72 -20.11
N ASP A 146 8.31 2.94 -18.81
CA ASP A 146 8.48 4.25 -18.19
C ASP A 146 9.96 4.64 -18.12
N LYS A 147 10.26 5.94 -18.30
CA LYS A 147 11.63 6.46 -18.21
C LYS A 147 12.28 6.23 -16.84
N GLY A 148 11.47 6.14 -15.79
CA GLY A 148 11.88 5.86 -14.42
C GLY A 148 12.12 4.38 -14.14
N ALA A 149 11.77 3.47 -15.06
CA ALA A 149 12.15 2.08 -14.93
C ALA A 149 13.66 1.91 -15.08
N LYS A 150 14.26 1.08 -14.22
CA LYS A 150 15.67 0.73 -14.36
C LYS A 150 15.83 -0.14 -15.62
N GLU A 151 16.83 0.14 -16.45
CA GLU A 151 17.18 -0.64 -17.65
C GLU A 151 17.29 -2.16 -17.37
N SER A 152 17.60 -2.53 -16.13
CA SER A 152 17.73 -3.90 -15.64
C SER A 152 16.45 -4.52 -15.05
N SER A 153 15.27 -3.94 -15.28
CA SER A 153 13.97 -4.53 -14.91
C SER A 153 13.66 -5.67 -15.87
N LYS A 154 14.48 -6.73 -15.81
CA LYS A 154 14.59 -7.86 -16.73
C LYS A 154 13.22 -8.29 -17.25
N LEU A 155 12.92 -7.91 -18.48
CA LEU A 155 11.74 -8.40 -19.17
C LEU A 155 11.92 -9.89 -19.40
N LEU A 156 11.06 -10.70 -18.80
CA LEU A 156 11.11 -12.14 -18.99
C LEU A 156 10.16 -12.54 -20.11
N TRP A 157 10.63 -13.45 -20.95
CA TRP A 157 9.92 -13.93 -22.11
C TRP A 157 9.98 -15.46 -22.16
N ILE A 158 8.88 -16.12 -22.51
CA ILE A 158 8.80 -17.58 -22.62
C ILE A 158 8.19 -17.94 -23.98
N ASP A 159 8.69 -18.98 -24.64
CA ASP A 159 8.03 -19.49 -25.84
C ASP A 159 6.75 -20.25 -25.49
N LYS A 160 5.91 -20.50 -26.50
CA LYS A 160 4.61 -21.16 -26.30
C LYS A 160 4.74 -22.58 -25.73
N GLU A 161 5.69 -23.37 -26.21
CA GLU A 161 5.90 -24.75 -25.75
C GLU A 161 6.42 -24.80 -24.30
N GLY A 162 7.27 -23.85 -23.94
CA GLY A 162 7.76 -23.64 -22.59
C GLY A 162 6.65 -23.22 -21.64
N LEU A 163 5.74 -22.35 -22.11
CA LEU A 163 4.58 -21.92 -21.35
C LEU A 163 3.63 -23.09 -21.07
N GLU A 164 3.30 -23.89 -22.09
CA GLU A 164 2.44 -25.09 -21.93
C GLU A 164 2.97 -26.08 -20.88
N LYS A 165 4.29 -26.15 -20.66
CA LYS A 165 4.91 -27.00 -19.63
C LYS A 165 4.73 -26.50 -18.20
N VAL A 166 4.43 -25.21 -18.02
CA VAL A 166 4.34 -24.57 -16.69
C VAL A 166 2.93 -24.11 -16.35
N LEU A 167 2.03 -24.05 -17.33
CA LEU A 167 0.65 -23.67 -17.13
C LEU A 167 -0.13 -24.71 -16.33
N THR A 168 -1.01 -24.19 -15.49
CA THR A 168 -2.11 -24.92 -14.86
C THR A 168 -3.42 -24.22 -15.23
N GLU A 169 -4.56 -24.89 -15.08
CA GLU A 169 -5.89 -24.33 -15.40
C GLU A 169 -6.15 -23.00 -14.66
N ASP A 170 -5.56 -22.81 -13.47
CA ASP A 170 -5.69 -21.59 -12.66
C ASP A 170 -4.90 -20.38 -13.20
N ASN A 171 -4.02 -20.57 -14.19
CA ASN A 171 -3.17 -19.51 -14.74
C ASN A 171 -3.75 -18.80 -15.96
N GLU A 172 -4.91 -19.26 -16.45
CA GLU A 172 -5.60 -18.57 -17.53
C GLU A 172 -6.46 -17.43 -16.97
N HIS A 173 -6.21 -16.23 -17.47
CA HIS A 173 -6.88 -15.00 -17.01
C HIS A 173 -7.58 -14.31 -18.20
N PRO A 174 -8.78 -14.78 -18.59
CA PRO A 174 -9.48 -14.25 -19.76
C PRO A 174 -9.99 -12.82 -19.55
N ASN A 175 -10.06 -12.37 -18.29
CA ASN A 175 -10.46 -11.02 -17.90
C ASN A 175 -9.32 -10.33 -17.16
N GLU A 176 -9.41 -9.00 -17.09
CA GLU A 176 -8.49 -8.16 -16.34
C GLU A 176 -8.45 -8.57 -14.87
N ARG A 177 -7.26 -8.58 -14.28
CA ARG A 177 -7.03 -8.94 -12.88
C ARG A 177 -6.37 -7.79 -12.12
N ILE A 178 -6.70 -7.64 -10.84
CA ILE A 178 -5.93 -6.83 -9.91
C ILE A 178 -4.65 -7.58 -9.60
N ILE A 179 -3.52 -6.88 -9.71
CA ILE A 179 -2.23 -7.39 -9.27
C ILE A 179 -1.59 -6.46 -8.27
N TYR A 180 -0.77 -7.01 -7.38
CA TYR A 180 0.10 -6.21 -6.51
C TYR A 180 1.48 -6.82 -6.32
N ARG A 181 2.46 -5.97 -6.00
CA ARG A 181 3.86 -6.37 -5.83
C ARG A 181 4.08 -7.09 -4.50
N LYS A 182 4.66 -8.30 -4.56
CA LYS A 182 5.11 -9.03 -3.37
C LYS A 182 6.34 -8.38 -2.73
N ILE A 183 7.33 -7.98 -3.53
CA ILE A 183 8.57 -7.37 -3.01
C ILE A 183 8.38 -5.85 -2.93
N ALA A 184 8.27 -5.35 -1.69
CA ALA A 184 8.27 -3.92 -1.37
C ALA A 184 8.68 -3.72 0.11
N ARG A 185 9.24 -2.55 0.42
CA ARG A 185 9.74 -2.24 1.78
C ARG A 185 8.86 -1.21 2.48
N ASN A 186 8.75 -1.31 3.80
CA ASN A 186 8.03 -0.33 4.62
C ASN A 186 8.68 1.07 4.70
N THR A 187 9.93 1.18 4.26
CA THR A 187 10.72 2.42 4.22
C THR A 187 10.82 3.00 2.80
N GLY A 188 10.25 2.33 1.81
CA GLY A 188 10.25 2.79 0.42
C GLY A 188 9.36 4.01 0.19
N GLU A 189 9.41 4.55 -1.03
CA GLU A 189 8.48 5.60 -1.47
C GLU A 189 7.03 5.11 -1.33
N ARG A 190 6.77 3.88 -1.78
CA ARG A 190 5.51 3.16 -1.66
C ARG A 190 5.76 1.76 -1.13
N THR A 191 4.85 1.23 -0.32
CA THR A 191 4.86 -0.17 0.11
C THR A 191 3.79 -0.96 -0.66
N MET A 192 2.57 -0.43 -0.77
CA MET A 192 1.56 -1.03 -1.62
C MET A 192 1.63 -0.46 -3.04
N ILE A 193 1.78 -1.35 -4.02
CA ILE A 193 1.81 -1.02 -5.44
C ILE A 193 0.88 -1.97 -6.15
N SER A 194 -0.22 -1.44 -6.68
CA SER A 194 -1.25 -2.23 -7.37
C SER A 194 -1.71 -1.59 -8.67
N THR A 195 -2.20 -2.41 -9.59
CA THR A 195 -2.77 -1.99 -10.87
C THR A 195 -3.67 -3.08 -11.44
N LEU A 196 -4.39 -2.79 -12.53
CA LEU A 196 -4.97 -3.81 -13.39
C LEU A 196 -3.89 -4.41 -14.28
N CYS A 197 -3.90 -5.72 -14.46
CA CYS A 197 -3.18 -6.44 -15.49
C CYS A 197 -4.12 -6.71 -16.67
N PRO A 198 -3.64 -6.62 -17.93
CA PRO A 198 -4.48 -6.84 -19.10
C PRO A 198 -4.98 -8.28 -19.19
N LYS A 199 -5.92 -8.55 -20.09
CA LYS A 199 -6.39 -9.91 -20.37
C LYS A 199 -5.27 -10.79 -20.93
N ASN A 200 -5.36 -12.09 -20.70
CA ASN A 200 -4.44 -13.11 -21.26
C ASN A 200 -2.96 -12.82 -20.92
N PHE A 201 -2.70 -12.40 -19.68
CA PHE A 201 -1.36 -12.15 -19.17
C PHE A 201 -0.84 -13.35 -18.39
N TYR A 202 0.48 -13.40 -18.24
CA TYR A 202 1.16 -14.38 -17.40
C TYR A 202 2.14 -13.66 -16.50
N CYS A 203 2.20 -14.04 -15.22
CA CYS A 203 3.15 -13.44 -14.30
C CYS A 203 3.85 -14.49 -13.45
N ILE A 204 5.00 -14.12 -12.90
CA ILE A 204 5.77 -14.99 -12.01
C ILE A 204 5.37 -14.80 -10.54
N GLU A 205 5.86 -15.67 -9.65
CA GLU A 205 5.59 -15.71 -8.20
C GLU A 205 5.87 -14.42 -7.39
N LEU A 206 6.45 -13.38 -8.00
CA LEU A 206 6.72 -12.07 -7.39
C LEU A 206 5.55 -11.08 -7.47
N LEU A 207 4.46 -11.50 -8.09
CA LEU A 207 3.20 -10.78 -8.15
C LEU A 207 2.11 -11.64 -7.52
N TYR A 208 1.26 -10.97 -6.75
CA TYR A 208 -0.02 -11.52 -6.35
C TYR A 208 -1.08 -11.09 -7.36
N ILE A 209 -1.93 -12.03 -7.74
CA ILE A 209 -3.03 -11.85 -8.69
C ILE A 209 -4.33 -12.13 -7.96
N ASN A 210 -5.35 -11.31 -8.14
CA ASN A 210 -6.62 -11.61 -7.51
C ASN A 210 -7.21 -12.89 -8.09
N TYR A 211 -7.57 -13.81 -7.21
CA TYR A 211 -8.25 -15.04 -7.55
C TYR A 211 -9.76 -14.78 -7.57
N GLU A 212 -10.43 -15.14 -8.67
CA GLU A 212 -11.86 -14.89 -8.86
C GLU A 212 -12.61 -16.20 -9.03
N LYS A 213 -12.88 -16.87 -7.90
CA LYS A 213 -13.85 -17.97 -7.88
C LYS A 213 -15.24 -17.49 -8.34
N THR A 214 -15.60 -16.29 -7.90
CA THR A 214 -16.75 -15.52 -8.39
C THR A 214 -16.22 -14.29 -9.11
N SER A 215 -16.76 -13.99 -10.29
CA SER A 215 -16.34 -12.82 -11.07
C SER A 215 -16.53 -11.54 -10.27
N ILE A 216 -15.49 -10.71 -10.19
CA ILE A 216 -15.53 -9.39 -9.58
C ILE A 216 -15.71 -8.36 -10.68
N SER A 217 -16.63 -7.41 -10.48
CA SER A 217 -16.87 -6.37 -11.49
C SER A 217 -15.72 -5.38 -11.61
N ILE A 218 -15.63 -4.73 -12.77
CA ILE A 218 -14.60 -3.73 -13.03
C ILE A 218 -14.68 -2.55 -12.06
N TYR A 219 -15.89 -2.15 -11.64
CA TYR A 219 -16.07 -1.07 -10.65
C TYR A 219 -15.50 -1.45 -9.29
N LYS A 220 -15.75 -2.67 -8.83
CA LYS A 220 -15.18 -3.21 -7.58
C LYS A 220 -13.65 -3.33 -7.67
N LYS A 221 -13.11 -3.75 -8.83
CA LYS A 221 -11.65 -3.78 -9.06
C LYS A 221 -11.01 -2.40 -8.97
N LEU A 222 -11.59 -1.41 -9.66
CA LEU A 222 -11.11 -0.03 -9.62
C LEU A 222 -11.17 0.54 -8.20
N PHE A 223 -12.22 0.21 -7.43
CA PHE A 223 -12.35 0.64 -6.05
C PHE A 223 -11.22 0.08 -5.19
N ILE A 224 -10.97 -1.22 -5.27
CA ILE A 224 -9.90 -1.88 -4.50
C ILE A 224 -8.54 -1.28 -4.84
N ILE A 225 -8.24 -1.09 -6.12
CA ILE A 225 -6.98 -0.48 -6.57
C ILE A 225 -6.84 0.96 -6.05
N SER A 226 -7.93 1.73 -6.00
CA SER A 226 -7.93 3.10 -5.47
C SER A 226 -7.51 3.13 -4.00
N ILE A 227 -8.02 2.20 -3.17
CA ILE A 227 -7.66 2.08 -1.76
C ILE A 227 -6.22 1.60 -1.63
N PHE A 228 -5.85 0.52 -2.31
CA PHE A 228 -4.51 -0.07 -2.26
C PHE A 228 -3.41 0.94 -2.61
N ASN A 229 -3.65 1.82 -3.58
CA ASN A 229 -2.69 2.83 -4.00
C ASN A 229 -2.78 4.14 -3.21
N SER A 230 -3.60 4.24 -2.17
CA SER A 230 -3.64 5.42 -1.28
C SER A 230 -2.48 5.43 -0.28
N SER A 231 -2.05 6.62 0.15
CA SER A 231 -1.06 6.79 1.23
C SER A 231 -1.60 6.28 2.57
N VAL A 232 -2.92 6.29 2.75
CA VAL A 232 -3.61 5.84 3.96
C VAL A 232 -3.51 4.33 4.13
N PHE A 233 -3.84 3.57 3.09
CA PHE A 233 -3.68 2.12 3.12
C PHE A 233 -2.20 1.71 3.18
N ASP A 234 -1.34 2.41 2.44
CA ASP A 234 0.11 2.19 2.46
C ASP A 234 0.67 2.41 3.89
N PHE A 235 0.23 3.45 4.60
CA PHE A 235 0.62 3.71 6.00
C PHE A 235 0.23 2.57 6.95
N LEU A 236 -0.98 2.01 6.82
CA LEU A 236 -1.43 0.85 7.59
C LEU A 236 -0.57 -0.38 7.27
N LEU A 237 -0.41 -0.68 5.99
CA LEU A 237 0.32 -1.87 5.52
C LEU A 237 1.79 -1.87 5.99
N ARG A 238 2.42 -0.68 6.07
CA ARG A 238 3.79 -0.52 6.57
C ARG A 238 4.01 -1.04 7.99
N ARG A 239 2.95 -1.20 8.80
CA ARG A 239 3.04 -1.77 10.15
C ARG A 239 3.34 -3.26 10.15
N PHE A 240 2.98 -3.95 9.08
CA PHE A 240 3.08 -5.41 8.97
C PHE A 240 4.15 -5.86 7.97
N VAL A 241 4.62 -4.95 7.12
CA VAL A 241 5.61 -5.26 6.08
C VAL A 241 7.00 -4.88 6.56
N ASP A 242 7.98 -5.73 6.27
CA ASP A 242 9.40 -5.37 6.32
C ASP A 242 9.96 -5.21 4.91
N SER A 243 10.04 -6.33 4.17
CA SER A 243 10.55 -6.38 2.78
C SER A 243 9.66 -7.15 1.79
N ASN A 244 8.58 -7.76 2.27
CA ASN A 244 7.60 -8.46 1.45
C ASN A 244 6.17 -8.14 1.90
N VAL A 245 5.31 -7.80 0.96
CA VAL A 245 3.86 -7.65 1.13
C VAL A 245 3.22 -9.02 0.97
N LEU A 246 3.18 -9.79 2.05
CA LEU A 246 2.53 -11.10 2.07
C LEU A 246 1.01 -10.94 2.22
N LYS A 247 0.24 -11.97 1.82
CA LYS A 247 -1.22 -12.04 2.06
C LYS A 247 -1.57 -11.74 3.52
N SER A 248 -0.85 -12.36 4.46
CA SER A 248 -1.06 -12.15 5.90
C SER A 248 -0.83 -10.70 6.35
N CYS A 249 -0.04 -9.90 5.63
CA CYS A 249 0.10 -8.46 5.90
C CYS A 249 -1.12 -7.70 5.37
N LEU A 250 -1.55 -8.03 4.14
CA LEU A 250 -2.68 -7.40 3.46
C LEU A 250 -3.99 -7.60 4.25
N TYR A 251 -4.28 -8.82 4.69
CA TYR A 251 -5.51 -9.15 5.41
C TYR A 251 -5.55 -8.65 6.86
N GLN A 252 -4.46 -8.07 7.38
CA GLN A 252 -4.51 -7.34 8.65
C GLN A 252 -4.98 -5.90 8.49
N CYS A 253 -4.98 -5.36 7.26
CA CYS A 253 -5.33 -3.97 7.04
C CYS A 253 -6.86 -3.79 7.03
N PRO A 254 -7.41 -2.89 7.87
CA PRO A 254 -8.79 -2.45 7.74
C PRO A 254 -8.98 -1.74 6.39
N MET A 255 -10.13 -1.91 5.75
CA MET A 255 -10.56 -1.09 4.61
C MET A 255 -12.06 -1.21 4.34
N PRO A 256 -12.68 -0.20 3.68
CA PRO A 256 -14.05 -0.33 3.19
C PRO A 256 -14.19 -1.49 2.20
N GLN A 257 -15.27 -2.25 2.31
CA GLN A 257 -15.58 -3.43 1.49
C GLN A 257 -16.99 -3.35 0.86
N PRO A 258 -17.32 -2.29 0.10
CA PRO A 258 -18.64 -2.11 -0.52
C PRO A 258 -18.85 -3.05 -1.71
N GLU A 259 -20.11 -3.43 -1.96
CA GLU A 259 -20.49 -4.07 -3.21
C GLU A 259 -20.69 -3.03 -4.32
N GLU A 260 -20.77 -3.48 -5.58
CA GLU A 260 -20.86 -2.58 -6.74
C GLU A 260 -21.99 -1.55 -6.61
N LYS A 261 -23.17 -1.97 -6.15
CA LYS A 261 -24.31 -1.07 -5.96
C LYS A 261 -23.96 0.10 -5.03
N ASP A 262 -23.20 -0.17 -3.97
CA ASP A 262 -22.84 0.81 -2.95
C ASP A 262 -21.70 1.72 -3.46
N ILE A 263 -20.78 1.15 -4.27
CA ILE A 263 -19.74 1.90 -4.98
C ILE A 263 -20.38 2.92 -5.94
N LEU A 264 -21.38 2.51 -6.71
CA LEU A 264 -22.03 3.37 -7.70
C LEU A 264 -22.97 4.40 -7.06
N ALA A 265 -23.58 4.09 -5.93
CA ALA A 265 -24.48 4.98 -5.21
C ALA A 265 -23.74 6.04 -4.37
N ASN A 266 -22.53 5.75 -3.89
CA ASN A 266 -21.75 6.67 -3.07
C ASN A 266 -20.90 7.62 -3.94
N PRO A 267 -21.10 8.95 -3.88
CA PRO A 267 -20.36 9.91 -4.71
C PRO A 267 -18.84 9.86 -4.51
N LEU A 268 -18.36 9.61 -3.28
CA LEU A 268 -16.94 9.51 -2.97
C LEU A 268 -16.33 8.24 -3.58
N TYR A 269 -17.02 7.12 -3.51
CA TYR A 269 -16.58 5.86 -4.12
C TYR A 269 -16.60 5.96 -5.64
N LEU A 270 -17.63 6.60 -6.21
CA LEU A 270 -17.71 6.87 -7.63
C LEU A 270 -16.56 7.77 -8.11
N ALA A 271 -16.19 8.80 -7.34
CA ALA A 271 -15.03 9.65 -7.64
C ALA A 271 -13.72 8.85 -7.62
N LEU A 272 -13.51 7.98 -6.62
CA LEU A 272 -12.33 7.11 -6.53
C LEU A 272 -12.17 6.23 -7.77
N ILE A 273 -13.24 5.56 -8.21
CA ILE A 273 -13.16 4.66 -9.37
C ILE A 273 -13.01 5.42 -10.69
N LYS A 274 -13.60 6.62 -10.82
CA LYS A 274 -13.40 7.50 -11.99
C LYS A 274 -11.94 7.94 -12.10
N ASN A 275 -11.37 8.44 -11.00
CA ASN A 275 -9.97 8.87 -10.94
C ASN A 275 -9.01 7.71 -11.18
N THR A 276 -9.27 6.55 -10.58
CA THR A 276 -8.46 5.34 -10.77
C THR A 276 -8.49 4.85 -12.20
N SER A 277 -9.66 4.89 -12.86
CA SER A 277 -9.79 4.59 -14.28
C SER A 277 -8.97 5.54 -15.14
N LEU A 278 -8.97 6.85 -14.84
CA LEU A 278 -8.16 7.83 -15.57
C LEU A 278 -6.66 7.53 -15.47
N LEU A 279 -6.19 7.23 -14.25
CA LEU A 279 -4.78 6.93 -13.99
C LEU A 279 -4.34 5.64 -14.71
N ILE A 280 -5.16 4.58 -14.67
CA ILE A 280 -4.85 3.31 -15.35
C ILE A 280 -4.89 3.48 -16.87
N ALA A 281 -5.97 4.06 -17.40
CA ALA A 281 -6.13 4.25 -18.84
C ALA A 281 -5.04 5.15 -19.43
N LYS A 282 -4.52 6.11 -18.66
CA LYS A 282 -3.44 6.96 -19.11
C LYS A 282 -2.09 6.23 -19.18
N ASN A 283 -1.80 5.40 -18.18
CA ASN A 283 -0.53 4.67 -18.08
C ASN A 283 -0.45 3.49 -19.06
N ASP A 284 -1.59 2.88 -19.39
CA ASP A 284 -1.67 1.79 -20.36
C ASP A 284 -2.93 1.94 -21.25
N PRO A 285 -2.91 2.91 -22.19
CA PRO A 285 -4.05 3.22 -23.04
C PRO A 285 -4.37 2.10 -24.04
N LEU A 286 -3.37 1.30 -24.41
CA LEU A 286 -3.51 0.17 -25.32
C LEU A 286 -4.47 -0.88 -24.75
N ASN A 287 -4.35 -1.17 -23.45
CA ASN A 287 -5.18 -2.18 -22.81
C ASN A 287 -6.43 -1.62 -22.12
N PHE A 288 -6.39 -0.34 -21.68
CA PHE A 288 -7.39 0.17 -20.73
C PHE A 288 -8.08 1.49 -21.12
N SER A 289 -7.93 1.98 -22.36
CA SER A 289 -8.69 3.15 -22.83
C SER A 289 -10.21 2.94 -22.76
N ASN A 290 -10.68 1.70 -22.86
CA ASN A 290 -12.08 1.31 -22.69
C ASN A 290 -12.64 1.66 -21.30
N LEU A 291 -11.82 1.74 -20.25
CA LEU A 291 -12.27 2.11 -18.90
C LEU A 291 -12.90 3.50 -18.85
N LEU A 292 -12.48 4.40 -19.74
CA LEU A 292 -13.01 5.76 -19.83
C LEU A 292 -14.44 5.81 -20.40
N TYR A 293 -14.92 4.71 -20.97
CA TYR A 293 -16.27 4.60 -21.55
C TYR A 293 -17.23 3.81 -20.65
N LEU A 294 -16.84 3.53 -19.41
CA LEU A 294 -17.72 2.88 -18.44
C LEU A 294 -18.98 3.72 -18.22
N LYS A 295 -20.15 3.06 -18.24
CA LYS A 295 -21.49 3.69 -18.28
C LYS A 295 -21.69 4.82 -17.27
N HIS A 296 -21.27 4.61 -16.03
CA HIS A 296 -21.46 5.56 -14.92
C HIS A 296 -20.45 6.73 -14.90
N PHE A 297 -19.50 6.77 -15.83
CA PHE A 297 -18.48 7.82 -15.87
C PHE A 297 -18.93 9.05 -16.65
N GLU A 298 -19.75 8.84 -17.68
CA GLU A 298 -20.38 9.89 -18.49
C GLU A 298 -19.37 10.88 -19.10
N PHE A 299 -18.17 10.40 -19.45
CA PHE A 299 -17.20 11.22 -20.17
C PHE A 299 -17.64 11.41 -21.62
N SER A 300 -17.66 12.66 -22.10
CA SER A 300 -17.84 12.94 -23.52
C SER A 300 -16.64 12.42 -24.33
N LYS A 301 -16.87 12.06 -25.60
CA LYS A 301 -15.82 11.58 -26.50
C LYS A 301 -14.66 12.60 -26.64
N GLU A 302 -15.00 13.88 -26.69
CA GLU A 302 -14.03 14.98 -26.71
C GLU A 302 -13.16 15.01 -25.45
N LYS A 303 -13.77 14.83 -24.27
CA LYS A 303 -13.05 14.79 -23.00
C LYS A 303 -12.11 13.58 -22.93
N VAL A 304 -12.56 12.41 -23.38
CA VAL A 304 -11.72 11.20 -23.45
C VAL A 304 -10.51 11.43 -24.36
N ASN A 305 -10.72 11.97 -25.57
CA ASN A 305 -9.62 12.28 -26.49
C ASN A 305 -8.64 13.28 -25.87
N LYS A 306 -9.13 14.31 -25.20
CA LYS A 306 -8.28 15.28 -24.49
C LYS A 306 -7.41 14.59 -23.43
N ILE A 307 -8.01 13.75 -22.59
CA ILE A 307 -7.31 13.01 -21.52
C ILE A 307 -6.22 12.12 -22.08
N LEU A 308 -6.50 11.34 -23.13
CA LEU A 308 -5.53 10.42 -23.71
C LEU A 308 -4.32 11.14 -24.32
N ASN A 309 -4.54 12.36 -24.83
CA ASN A 309 -3.51 13.21 -25.43
C ASN A 309 -2.65 13.99 -24.42
N LEU A 310 -3.04 14.08 -23.14
CA LEU A 310 -2.20 14.71 -22.11
C LEU A 310 -0.91 13.93 -21.90
N ASN A 311 0.12 14.55 -21.34
CA ASN A 311 1.32 13.80 -20.91
C ASN A 311 1.00 13.03 -19.60
N VAL A 312 1.66 11.89 -19.36
CA VAL A 312 1.53 11.15 -18.08
C VAL A 312 1.99 12.00 -16.90
N GLU A 313 2.99 12.87 -17.13
CA GLU A 313 3.53 13.80 -16.13
C GLU A 313 2.68 15.07 -15.94
N ASP A 314 1.54 15.18 -16.64
CA ASP A 314 0.65 16.34 -16.52
C ASP A 314 0.10 16.46 -15.10
N GLU A 315 0.05 17.70 -14.59
CA GLU A 315 -0.41 18.00 -13.24
C GLU A 315 -1.83 17.48 -12.98
N PHE A 316 -2.67 17.40 -14.01
CA PHE A 316 -4.01 16.81 -13.94
C PHE A 316 -4.01 15.40 -13.31
N PHE A 317 -3.09 14.52 -13.71
CA PHE A 317 -3.07 13.15 -13.17
C PHE A 317 -2.57 13.12 -11.73
N LYS A 318 -1.62 13.99 -11.40
CA LYS A 318 -1.14 14.17 -10.02
C LYS A 318 -2.26 14.69 -9.11
N GLU A 319 -3.09 15.61 -9.60
CA GLU A 319 -4.29 16.06 -8.89
C GLU A 319 -5.27 14.91 -8.64
N LYS A 320 -5.48 14.02 -9.61
CA LYS A 320 -6.36 12.85 -9.44
C LYS A 320 -5.82 11.82 -8.47
N GLU A 321 -4.51 11.60 -8.44
CA GLU A 321 -3.88 10.78 -7.42
C GLU A 321 -4.03 11.41 -6.02
N ASN A 322 -3.82 12.72 -5.90
CA ASN A 322 -4.00 13.45 -4.64
C ASN A 322 -5.46 13.42 -4.16
N GLU A 323 -6.42 13.64 -5.05
CA GLU A 323 -7.84 13.55 -4.77
C GLU A 323 -8.21 12.17 -4.24
N ASN A 324 -7.67 11.09 -4.82
CA ASN A 324 -7.85 9.74 -4.27
C ASN A 324 -7.30 9.62 -2.85
N ASN A 325 -6.09 10.10 -2.59
CA ASN A 325 -5.51 10.10 -1.25
C ASN A 325 -6.38 10.87 -0.24
N PHE A 326 -6.93 12.00 -0.64
CA PHE A 326 -7.78 12.84 0.22
C PHE A 326 -9.14 12.18 0.49
N ILE A 327 -9.77 11.61 -0.54
CA ILE A 327 -11.02 10.86 -0.36
C ILE A 327 -10.77 9.70 0.61
N VAL A 328 -9.74 8.89 0.40
CA VAL A 328 -9.45 7.78 1.32
C VAL A 328 -9.15 8.28 2.73
N ALA A 329 -8.38 9.35 2.91
CA ALA A 329 -8.13 9.92 4.24
C ALA A 329 -9.44 10.35 4.92
N SER A 330 -10.39 10.91 4.16
CA SER A 330 -11.70 11.29 4.69
C SER A 330 -12.59 10.08 5.04
N LEU A 331 -12.50 8.97 4.31
CA LEU A 331 -13.19 7.72 4.66
C LEU A 331 -12.73 7.17 6.01
N TYR A 332 -11.47 7.39 6.38
CA TYR A 332 -10.91 7.08 7.70
C TYR A 332 -11.14 8.16 8.76
N ALA A 333 -11.96 9.17 8.43
CA ALA A 333 -12.25 10.32 9.28
C ALA A 333 -10.98 11.07 9.76
N LEU A 334 -9.91 11.08 8.96
CA LEU A 334 -8.63 11.67 9.36
C LEU A 334 -8.73 13.20 9.40
N ALA A 335 -8.31 13.80 10.51
CA ALA A 335 -8.10 15.24 10.61
C ALA A 335 -6.82 15.66 9.86
N LYS A 336 -6.59 16.97 9.74
CA LYS A 336 -5.34 17.50 9.17
C LYS A 336 -4.13 16.99 9.95
N GLU A 337 -4.22 16.99 11.28
CA GLU A 337 -3.16 16.58 12.19
C GLU A 337 -2.82 15.09 12.02
N ASP A 338 -3.85 14.26 11.83
CA ASP A 338 -3.71 12.83 11.53
C ASP A 338 -2.96 12.62 10.21
N PHE A 339 -3.32 13.38 9.18
CA PHE A 339 -2.69 13.30 7.87
C PHE A 339 -1.22 13.75 7.90
N VAL A 340 -0.88 14.74 8.74
CA VAL A 340 0.51 15.16 8.98
C VAL A 340 1.31 14.02 9.64
N ILE A 341 0.75 13.36 10.66
CA ILE A 341 1.40 12.23 11.34
C ILE A 341 1.66 11.10 10.34
N LEU A 342 0.65 10.74 9.55
CA LEU A 342 0.72 9.74 8.49
C LEU A 342 1.83 10.05 7.48
N LEU A 343 1.88 11.26 6.93
CA LEU A 343 2.89 11.64 5.94
C LEU A 343 4.31 11.68 6.51
N SER A 344 4.47 11.82 7.83
CA SER A 344 5.78 11.82 8.48
C SER A 344 6.55 10.49 8.34
N ASP A 345 5.84 9.41 8.01
CA ASP A 345 6.41 8.09 7.76
C ASP A 345 6.93 7.88 6.34
N PHE A 346 6.53 8.72 5.39
CA PHE A 346 6.95 8.63 3.99
C PHE A 346 8.28 9.37 3.76
N LYS A 347 9.31 9.02 4.55
CA LYS A 347 10.63 9.67 4.53
C LYS A 347 11.30 9.60 3.16
N ALA A 348 11.18 8.48 2.44
CA ALA A 348 11.75 8.34 1.10
C ALA A 348 11.11 9.33 0.11
N VAL A 349 9.79 9.54 0.20
CA VAL A 349 9.07 10.53 -0.62
C VAL A 349 9.53 11.94 -0.26
N LYS A 350 9.59 12.27 1.04
CA LYS A 350 10.09 13.57 1.53
C LYS A 350 11.52 13.84 1.06
N ASN A 351 12.42 12.85 1.13
CA ASN A 351 13.80 13.00 0.69
C ASN A 351 13.93 13.19 -0.83
N LYS A 352 13.06 12.56 -1.62
CA LYS A 352 13.10 12.62 -3.08
C LYS A 352 12.40 13.85 -3.66
N LYS A 353 11.24 14.22 -3.11
CA LYS A 353 10.37 15.30 -3.62
C LYS A 353 10.47 16.61 -2.83
N GLY A 354 11.14 16.60 -1.68
CA GLY A 354 11.34 17.78 -0.83
C GLY A 354 10.20 18.05 0.16
N GLU A 355 10.45 18.97 1.09
CA GLU A 355 9.48 19.37 2.12
C GLU A 355 8.26 20.09 1.52
N ASP A 356 8.49 20.93 0.52
CA ASP A 356 7.44 21.71 -0.14
C ASP A 356 6.36 20.82 -0.75
N TYR A 357 6.75 19.66 -1.30
CA TYR A 357 5.81 18.66 -1.79
C TYR A 357 4.92 18.12 -0.66
N ILE A 358 5.49 17.75 0.49
CA ILE A 358 4.73 17.27 1.64
C ILE A 358 3.79 18.36 2.18
N LEU A 359 4.27 19.60 2.27
CA LEU A 359 3.44 20.75 2.68
C LEU A 359 2.28 21.00 1.69
N SER A 360 2.53 20.86 0.39
CA SER A 360 1.48 20.97 -0.63
C SER A 360 0.38 19.90 -0.46
N LEU A 361 0.75 18.67 -0.10
CA LEU A 361 -0.21 17.59 0.15
C LEU A 361 -1.06 17.88 1.38
N ILE A 362 -0.43 18.37 2.46
CA ILE A 362 -1.11 18.75 3.69
C ILE A 362 -2.11 19.88 3.43
N LYS A 363 -1.67 20.93 2.72
CA LYS A 363 -2.53 22.07 2.35
C LYS A 363 -3.66 21.64 1.41
N GLY A 364 -3.38 20.75 0.45
CA GLY A 364 -4.38 20.17 -0.43
C GLY A 364 -5.46 19.41 0.35
N TYR A 365 -5.06 18.60 1.33
CA TYR A 365 -6.01 17.88 2.18
C TYR A 365 -6.83 18.82 3.08
N GLU A 366 -6.21 19.86 3.64
CA GLU A 366 -6.91 20.89 4.41
C GLU A 366 -7.99 21.59 3.57
N ASN A 367 -7.66 21.98 2.34
CA ASN A 367 -8.64 22.57 1.41
C ASN A 367 -9.77 21.58 1.06
N TYR A 368 -9.44 20.30 0.84
CA TYR A 368 -10.44 19.26 0.61
C TYR A 368 -11.41 19.12 1.79
N LEU A 369 -10.91 19.15 3.03
CA LEU A 369 -11.75 19.09 4.23
C LEU A 369 -12.65 20.33 4.35
N LEU A 370 -12.16 21.53 4.03
CA LEU A 370 -12.96 22.76 4.07
C LEU A 370 -14.11 22.74 3.06
N ASN A 371 -13.84 22.26 1.84
CA ASN A 371 -14.86 22.21 0.79
C ASN A 371 -15.94 21.15 1.06
N ASN A 372 -15.59 20.05 1.74
CA ASN A 372 -16.52 18.96 2.04
C ASN A 372 -17.23 19.09 3.40
N LYS A 373 -16.87 20.08 4.24
CA LYS A 373 -17.60 20.40 5.48
C LYS A 373 -18.95 21.09 5.25
N SER A 374 -19.29 21.39 3.99
CA SER A 374 -20.53 22.07 3.59
C SER A 374 -21.67 21.13 3.20
N PHE A 375 -21.59 19.84 3.54
CA PHE A 375 -22.65 18.85 3.32
C PHE A 375 -23.15 18.22 4.62
#